data_AF-A0AA35R1A3-F1
#
_entry.id   AF-A0AA35R1A3-F1
#
_cell.length_a   1.000
_cell.length_b   1.000
_cell.length_c   1.000
_cell.angle_alpha   90.00
_cell.angle_beta   90.00
_cell.angle_gamma   90.00
#
_symmetry.space_group_name_H-M   'P 1'
#
loop_
_entity.id
_entity.type
_entity.pdbx_description
1 polymer ?
#
loop_
_entity_poly.entity_id
_entity_poly.type
_entity_poly.pdbx_seq_one_letter_code
_entity_poly.pdbx_strand_id
1 'polypeptide(L)'
;MCFHPRSDLTLPLMALPEIRRVVDEWANQITELGRSYLWVQVFENRGKVMGCSNPHPHCQIWASSFMPNEPGRSDANQLKYYEEHGAPLLLDYVQLELKKKV
;
A
#
# COMPACT_ATOMS: atom_id res chain seq x y z
N MET A 1 -8.29 -8.85 5.54
CA MET A 1 -8.45 -9.62 4.29
C MET A 1 -7.40 -10.72 4.26
N CYS A 2 -7.81 -11.99 4.23
CA CYS A 2 -6.87 -13.11 4.13
C CYS A 2 -6.36 -13.24 2.69
N PHE A 3 -5.06 -13.51 2.51
CA PHE A 3 -4.45 -13.62 1.18
C PHE A 3 -4.67 -14.98 0.53
N HIS A 4 -4.75 -16.03 1.34
CA HIS A 4 -4.74 -17.40 0.86
C HIS A 4 -5.37 -18.34 1.92
N PRO A 5 -6.10 -19.41 1.55
CA PRO A 5 -6.71 -20.34 2.52
C PRO A 5 -5.69 -21.11 3.38
N ARG A 6 -4.46 -21.27 2.88
CA ARG A 6 -3.38 -21.92 3.65
C ARG A 6 -2.71 -20.96 4.62
N SER A 7 -2.70 -21.34 5.90
CA SER A 7 -2.07 -20.57 6.99
C SER A 7 -0.55 -20.69 7.06
N ASP A 8 0.06 -21.64 6.36
CA ASP A 8 1.51 -21.88 6.35
C ASP A 8 2.23 -21.17 5.19
N LEU A 9 1.50 -20.43 4.36
CA LEU A 9 2.01 -19.72 3.21
C LEU A 9 2.19 -18.23 3.53
N THR A 10 3.20 -17.61 2.93
CA THR A 10 3.44 -16.16 3.03
C THR A 10 3.53 -15.56 1.65
N LEU A 11 3.30 -14.25 1.52
CA LEU A 11 3.25 -13.56 0.23
C LEU A 11 4.45 -13.85 -0.71
N PRO A 12 5.71 -13.93 -0.22
CA PRO A 12 6.86 -14.29 -1.07
C PRO A 12 6.87 -15.73 -1.60
N LEU A 13 6.10 -16.63 -0.98
CA LEU A 13 6.01 -18.05 -1.34
C LEU A 13 4.79 -18.37 -2.21
N MET A 14 3.90 -17.41 -2.40
CA MET A 14 2.71 -17.54 -3.26
C MET A 14 3.10 -17.56 -4.74
N ALA A 15 2.35 -18.29 -5.56
CA ALA A 15 2.50 -18.23 -7.00
C ALA A 15 2.06 -16.86 -7.52
N LEU A 16 2.66 -16.38 -8.61
CA LEU A 16 2.32 -15.08 -9.21
C LEU A 16 0.81 -14.88 -9.47
N PRO A 17 0.04 -15.88 -9.96
CA PRO A 17 -1.41 -15.73 -10.12
C PRO A 17 -2.16 -15.54 -8.80
N GLU A 18 -1.65 -16.09 -7.69
CA GLU A 18 -2.25 -15.93 -6.36
C GLU A 18 -1.98 -14.53 -5.82
N ILE A 19 -0.75 -14.03 -5.98
CA ILE A 19 -0.38 -12.65 -5.64
C ILE A 19 -1.23 -11.66 -6.45
N ARG A 20 -1.45 -11.94 -7.74
CA ARG A 20 -2.31 -11.10 -8.58
C ARG A 20 -3.72 -10.96 -8.01
N ARG A 21 -4.32 -12.06 -7.51
CA ARG A 21 -5.65 -12.03 -6.86
C ARG A 21 -5.66 -11.15 -5.61
N VAL A 22 -4.58 -11.16 -4.83
CA VAL A 22 -4.45 -10.27 -3.66
C VAL A 22 -4.45 -8.80 -4.09
N VAL A 23 -3.70 -8.47 -5.16
CA VAL A 23 -3.66 -7.10 -5.71
C VAL A 23 -5.02 -6.68 -6.27
N ASP A 24 -5.71 -7.57 -6.98
CA ASP A 24 -7.06 -7.31 -7.49
C ASP A 24 -8.03 -7.02 -6.35
N GLU A 25 -7.95 -7.79 -5.26
CA GLU A 25 -8.81 -7.56 -4.10
C GLU A 25 -8.46 -6.26 -3.35
N TRP A 26 -7.18 -5.89 -3.24
CA TRP A 26 -6.82 -4.57 -2.72
C TRP A 26 -7.42 -3.44 -3.56
N ALA A 27 -7.35 -3.53 -4.89
CA ALA A 27 -7.95 -2.55 -5.78
C ALA A 27 -9.48 -2.48 -5.61
N ASN A 28 -10.15 -3.62 -5.46
CA ASN A 28 -11.58 -3.69 -5.20
C ASN A 28 -11.94 -2.97 -3.89
N GLN A 29 -11.25 -3.31 -2.80
CA GLN A 29 -11.52 -2.76 -1.48
C GLN A 29 -11.27 -1.25 -1.41
N ILE A 30 -10.18 -0.76 -2.03
CA ILE A 30 -9.90 0.68 -2.12
C ILE A 30 -11.00 1.39 -2.92
N THR A 31 -11.42 0.82 -4.05
CA THR A 31 -12.46 1.39 -4.91
C THR A 31 -13.82 1.43 -4.22
N GLU A 32 -14.17 0.37 -3.50
CA GLU A 32 -15.44 0.26 -2.78
C GLU A 32 -15.50 1.25 -1.62
N LEU A 33 -14.52 1.18 -0.69
CA LEU A 33 -14.49 2.01 0.50
C LEU A 33 -14.23 3.50 0.18
N GLY A 34 -13.45 3.78 -0.87
CA GLY A 34 -13.18 5.15 -1.33
C GLY A 34 -14.41 5.92 -1.81
N ARG A 35 -15.55 5.25 -2.02
CA ARG A 35 -16.84 5.91 -2.29
C ARG A 35 -17.44 6.58 -1.05
N SER A 36 -17.07 6.14 0.15
CA SER A 36 -17.67 6.58 1.41
C SER A 36 -16.67 7.20 2.37
N TYR A 37 -15.38 6.93 2.20
CA TYR A 37 -14.31 7.38 3.08
C TYR A 37 -13.29 8.22 2.32
N LEU A 38 -12.73 9.21 3.00
CA LEU A 38 -11.74 10.12 2.43
C LEU A 38 -10.39 9.42 2.20
N TRP A 39 -10.03 8.48 3.07
CA TRP A 39 -8.79 7.73 2.97
C TRP A 39 -9.01 6.24 3.22
N VAL A 40 -8.38 5.40 2.41
CA VAL A 40 -8.36 3.94 2.57
C VAL A 40 -6.91 3.48 2.62
N GLN A 41 -6.49 2.99 3.80
CA GLN A 41 -5.14 2.49 4.04
C GLN A 41 -5.14 0.97 4.01
N VAL A 42 -4.50 0.39 3.00
CA VAL A 42 -4.13 -1.02 2.99
C VAL A 42 -2.74 -1.17 3.61
N PHE A 43 -2.57 -2.13 4.52
CA PHE A 43 -1.27 -2.42 5.14
C PHE A 43 -1.18 -3.85 5.68
N GLU A 44 0.03 -4.37 5.80
CA GLU A 44 0.33 -5.70 6.36
C GLU A 44 1.28 -5.56 7.54
N ASN A 45 0.91 -6.11 8.69
CA ASN A 45 1.83 -6.31 9.82
C ASN A 45 2.34 -7.75 9.79
N ARG A 46 3.60 -7.94 9.37
CA ARG A 46 4.17 -9.28 9.20
C ARG A 46 5.10 -9.67 10.35
N GLY A 47 4.78 -10.81 10.97
CA GLY A 47 5.63 -11.47 11.97
C GLY A 47 5.38 -11.00 13.41
N LYS A 48 5.75 -11.87 14.36
CA LYS A 48 5.51 -11.66 15.80
C LYS A 48 6.21 -10.42 16.36
N VAL A 49 7.38 -10.08 15.79
CA VAL A 49 8.15 -8.87 16.15
C VAL A 49 7.36 -7.60 15.81
N MET A 50 6.54 -7.63 14.77
CA MET A 50 5.66 -6.53 14.37
C MET A 50 4.29 -6.56 15.08
N GLY A 51 4.14 -7.37 16.14
CA GLY A 51 2.90 -7.47 16.92
C GLY A 51 1.82 -8.38 16.31
N CYS A 52 2.12 -9.15 15.25
CA CYS A 52 1.16 -10.04 14.63
C CYS A 52 1.00 -11.34 15.43
N SER A 53 -0.21 -11.61 15.93
CA SER A 53 -0.55 -12.79 16.75
C SER A 53 -1.18 -13.94 15.97
N ASN A 54 -1.73 -13.67 14.77
CA ASN A 54 -2.30 -14.68 13.89
C ASN A 54 -1.34 -14.97 12.73
N PRO A 55 -0.78 -16.19 12.60
CA PRO A 55 0.23 -16.50 11.59
C PRO A 55 -0.33 -16.59 10.16
N HIS A 56 -1.66 -16.64 10.00
CA HIS A 56 -2.30 -16.75 8.69
C HIS A 56 -1.98 -15.51 7.82
N PRO A 57 -1.67 -15.66 6.52
CA PRO A 57 -1.31 -14.54 5.66
C PRO A 57 -2.51 -13.60 5.43
N HIS A 58 -2.41 -12.36 5.90
CA HIS A 58 -3.49 -11.38 5.78
C HIS A 58 -2.96 -9.94 5.78
N CYS A 59 -3.76 -9.04 5.23
CA CYS A 59 -3.62 -7.60 5.46
C CYS A 59 -4.80 -7.06 6.27
N GLN A 60 -4.65 -5.81 6.70
CA GLN A 60 -5.70 -4.98 7.25
C GLN A 60 -5.99 -3.84 6.28
N ILE A 61 -7.23 -3.35 6.34
CA ILE A 61 -7.71 -2.23 5.55
C ILE A 61 -8.43 -1.31 6.52
N TRP A 62 -7.92 -0.10 6.69
CA TRP A 62 -8.54 0.93 7.52
C TRP A 62 -9.10 2.03 6.63
N ALA A 63 -10.36 2.38 6.83
CA ALA A 63 -11.01 3.47 6.12
C ALA A 63 -11.36 4.58 7.11
N SER A 64 -11.01 5.82 6.78
CA SER A 64 -11.24 6.99 7.62
C SER A 64 -11.95 8.10 6.87
N SER A 65 -12.85 8.79 7.56
CA SER A 65 -13.55 9.99 7.05
C SER A 65 -12.67 11.26 7.11
N PHE A 66 -11.44 11.12 7.60
CA PHE A 66 -10.43 12.18 7.68
C PHE A 66 -9.13 11.72 7.03
N MET A 67 -8.29 12.68 6.66
CA MET A 67 -6.96 12.44 6.11
C MET A 67 -5.97 12.16 7.25
N PRO A 68 -5.33 10.98 7.32
CA PRO A 68 -4.34 10.70 8.35
C PRO A 68 -3.04 11.50 8.16
N ASN A 69 -2.26 11.62 9.23
CA ASN A 69 -1.07 12.48 9.27
C ASN A 69 -0.05 12.21 8.15
N GLU A 70 0.35 10.95 7.96
CA GLU A 70 1.39 10.58 6.98
C GLU A 70 0.94 10.78 5.52
N PRO A 71 -0.24 10.30 5.10
CA PRO A 71 -0.83 10.67 3.82
C PRO A 71 -0.95 12.19 3.63
N GLY A 72 -1.46 12.92 4.62
CA GLY A 72 -1.65 14.37 4.52
C GLY A 72 -0.34 15.14 4.35
N ARG A 73 0.70 14.75 5.09
CA ARG A 73 2.06 15.30 4.92
C ARG A 73 2.64 14.96 3.55
N SER A 74 2.43 13.74 3.07
CA SER A 74 2.94 13.30 1.78
C SER A 74 2.25 14.03 0.62
N ASP A 75 0.94 14.25 0.72
CA ASP A 75 0.15 15.02 -0.26
C ASP A 75 0.65 16.47 -0.36
N ALA A 76 0.77 17.17 0.78
CA ALA A 76 1.24 18.55 0.82
C ALA A 76 2.66 18.72 0.24
N ASN A 77 3.58 17.81 0.54
CA ASN A 77 4.95 17.89 0.03
C ASN A 77 5.03 17.57 -1.47
N GLN A 78 4.24 16.62 -1.96
CA GLN A 78 4.19 16.31 -3.39
C GLN A 78 3.58 17.47 -4.19
N LEU A 79 2.52 18.09 -3.68
CA LEU A 79 1.92 19.27 -4.30
C LEU A 79 2.91 20.43 -4.36
N LYS A 80 3.56 20.76 -3.25
CA LYS A 80 4.57 21.83 -3.19
C LYS A 80 5.69 21.62 -4.22
N TYR A 81 6.22 20.39 -4.31
CA TYR A 81 7.26 20.08 -5.29
C TYR A 81 6.75 20.24 -6.72
N TYR A 82 5.53 19.76 -7.00
CA TYR A 82 4.91 19.89 -8.32
C TYR A 82 4.70 21.35 -8.73
N GLU A 83 4.26 22.21 -7.81
CA GLU A 83 4.11 23.65 -8.05
C GLU A 83 5.44 24.34 -8.37
N GLU A 84 6.53 23.91 -7.73
CA GLU A 84 7.87 24.48 -7.93
C GLU A 84 8.57 23.95 -9.20
N HIS A 85 8.38 22.67 -9.54
CA HIS A 85 9.18 21.97 -10.57
C HIS A 85 8.38 21.56 -11.81
N GLY A 86 7.05 21.62 -11.76
CA GLY A 86 6.17 21.18 -12.86
C GLY A 86 6.15 19.67 -13.11
N ALA A 87 6.71 18.87 -12.20
CA ALA A 87 6.82 17.42 -12.32
C ALA A 87 6.55 16.71 -10.96
N PRO A 88 5.98 15.49 -10.95
CA PRO A 88 5.74 14.77 -9.70
C PRO A 88 7.04 14.30 -9.04
N LEU A 89 7.23 14.67 -7.76
CA LEU A 89 8.45 14.39 -6.98
C LEU A 89 8.93 12.94 -7.10
N LEU A 90 8.03 11.98 -6.88
CA LEU A 90 8.41 10.56 -6.85
C LEU A 90 8.72 10.00 -8.24
N LEU A 91 8.17 10.59 -9.32
CA LEU A 91 8.53 10.18 -10.68
C LEU A 91 9.94 10.65 -11.03
N ASP A 92 10.28 11.89 -10.71
CA ASP A 92 11.66 12.40 -10.88
C ASP A 92 12.65 11.60 -10.04
N TYR A 93 12.28 11.27 -8.80
CA TYR A 93 13.10 10.44 -7.93
C TYR A 93 13.35 9.04 -8.53
N VAL A 94 12.32 8.40 -9.10
CA VAL A 94 12.49 7.12 -9.82
C VAL A 94 13.47 7.26 -10.98
N GLN A 95 13.41 8.36 -11.75
CA GLN A 95 14.38 8.58 -12.84
C GLN A 95 15.81 8.74 -12.33
N LEU A 96 16.01 9.38 -11.18
CA LEU A 96 17.33 9.49 -10.55
C LEU A 96 17.86 8.12 -10.13
N GLU A 97 17.04 7.30 -9.48
CA GLU A 97 17.43 5.94 -9.05
C GLU A 97 17.71 5.00 -10.24
N LEU A 98 16.97 5.12 -11.34
CA LEU A 98 17.24 4.35 -12.56
C LEU A 98 18.60 4.71 -13.20
N LYS A 99 19.01 5.98 -13.15
CA LYS A 99 20.32 6.44 -13.63
C LYS A 99 21.47 6.00 -12.73
N LYS A 100 21.20 5.78 -11.43
CA LYS A 100 22.19 5.31 -10.45
C LYS A 100 22.46 3.81 -10.51
N LYS A 101 21.73 3.03 -11.31
CA LYS A 101 22.02 1.60 -11.46
C LYS A 101 23.46 1.39 -11.94
N VAL A 102 24.32 1.03 -10.98
CA VAL A 102 25.64 0.41 -11.14
C VAL A 102 25.44 -1.09 -11.27
#